data_AF-A0A2T2ZIF9-F1
#
_entry.id   AF-A0A2T2ZIF9-F1
#
_cell.length_a   1.000
_cell.length_b   1.000
_cell.length_c   1.000
_cell.angle_alpha   90.00
_cell.angle_beta   90.00
_cell.angle_gamma   90.00
#
_symmetry.space_group_name_H-M   'P 1'
#
loop_
_entity.id
_entity.type
_entity.pdbx_description
1 polymer ?
#
loop_
_entity_poly.entity_id
_entity_poly.type
_entity_poly.pdbx_seq_one_letter_code
_entity_poly.pdbx_strand_id
1 'polypeptide(L)'
;MVVVVLLIAVVALGWARPPRVSILGTDRLGPDSGERVAGYLERAHESLSGADTAPRWALATASTALTTDAVVDIGAGLRISQVLYHVPIDRVYTPVITVPVPAGTDALRAAQATAAGAMDHVRADDDRTRRLAAVLAARLHSGCACAVNLVVRGTLAQLRGLASRNEIRSVQALPPDASAGAFAVLPLLPEHVEVVAPGPDDGPIPDH
;
A
#
# COMPACT_ATOMS: atom_id res chain seq x y z
N MET A 1 -19.45 3.67 -52.40
CA MET A 1 -17.99 3.88 -52.48
C MET A 1 -17.43 4.56 -51.23
N VAL A 2 -18.01 5.69 -50.77
CA VAL A 2 -17.56 6.42 -49.57
C VAL A 2 -17.50 5.53 -48.30
N VAL A 3 -18.51 4.69 -48.08
CA VAL A 3 -18.55 3.77 -46.92
C VAL A 3 -17.39 2.78 -46.93
N VAL A 4 -17.05 2.24 -48.10
CA VAL A 4 -15.94 1.26 -48.25
C VAL A 4 -14.60 1.93 -48.00
N VAL A 5 -14.40 3.15 -48.52
CA VAL A 5 -13.18 3.93 -48.30
C VAL A 5 -13.02 4.27 -46.81
N LEU A 6 -14.12 4.64 -46.13
CA LEU A 6 -14.10 4.93 -44.70
C LEU A 6 -13.73 3.68 -43.87
N LEU A 7 -14.30 2.52 -44.21
CA LEU A 7 -13.97 1.25 -43.53
C LEU A 7 -12.50 0.87 -43.71
N ILE A 8 -11.96 0.98 -44.92
CA ILE A 8 -10.55 0.71 -45.20
C ILE A 8 -9.65 1.66 -44.42
N ALA A 9 -10.00 2.96 -44.38
CA ALA A 9 -9.25 3.95 -43.62
C ALA A 9 -9.24 3.65 -42.12
N VAL A 10 -10.37 3.26 -41.53
CA VAL A 10 -10.47 2.89 -40.11
C VAL A 10 -9.63 1.65 -39.79
N VAL A 11 -9.69 0.61 -40.63
CA VAL A 11 -8.90 -0.62 -40.44
C VAL A 11 -7.40 -0.33 -40.57
N ALA A 12 -7.00 0.43 -41.59
CA ALA A 12 -5.60 0.82 -41.78
C ALA A 12 -5.08 1.66 -40.61
N LEU A 13 -5.90 2.57 -40.07
CA LEU A 13 -5.54 3.39 -38.93
C LEU A 13 -5.42 2.57 -37.64
N GLY A 14 -6.33 1.61 -37.41
CA GLY A 14 -6.26 0.71 -36.27
C GLY A 14 -5.04 -0.21 -36.30
N TRP A 15 -4.61 -0.64 -37.50
CA TRP A 15 -3.40 -1.45 -37.67
C TRP A 15 -2.12 -0.64 -37.50
N ALA A 16 -2.07 0.60 -38.01
CA ALA A 16 -0.92 1.49 -37.88
C ALA A 16 -0.79 2.12 -36.48
N ARG A 17 -1.90 2.22 -35.73
CA ARG A 17 -1.98 2.82 -34.40
C ARG A 17 -2.78 1.89 -33.49
N PRO A 18 -2.20 0.73 -33.10
CA PRO A 18 -2.88 -0.17 -32.17
C PRO A 18 -3.30 0.62 -30.92
N PRO A 19 -4.53 0.41 -30.40
CA PRO A 19 -4.95 1.05 -29.18
C PRO A 19 -3.92 0.74 -28.09
N ARG A 20 -3.51 1.78 -27.34
CA ARG A 20 -2.62 1.60 -26.19
C ARG A 20 -3.23 0.52 -25.31
N VAL A 21 -2.44 -0.49 -24.95
CA VAL A 21 -2.88 -1.52 -24.00
C VAL A 21 -3.47 -0.81 -22.80
N SER A 22 -4.68 -1.20 -22.42
CA SER A 22 -5.35 -0.68 -21.24
C SER A 22 -4.40 -0.81 -20.05
N ILE A 23 -3.96 0.32 -19.50
CA ILE A 23 -3.18 0.41 -18.25
C ILE A 23 -4.12 0.31 -17.04
N LEU A 24 -5.33 -0.24 -17.21
CA LEU A 24 -6.08 -0.76 -16.07
C LEU A 24 -5.43 -2.09 -15.70
N GLY A 25 -4.35 -2.00 -14.92
CA GLY A 25 -3.75 -3.16 -14.31
C GLY A 25 -4.78 -3.80 -13.38
N THR A 26 -5.15 -5.04 -13.66
CA THR A 26 -5.85 -5.91 -12.69
C THR A 26 -4.95 -6.27 -11.51
N ASP A 27 -3.68 -5.89 -11.58
CA ASP A 27 -2.69 -6.11 -10.54
C ASP A 27 -3.08 -5.39 -9.25
N ARG A 28 -2.99 -6.13 -8.16
CA ARG A 28 -3.30 -5.64 -6.83
C ARG A 28 -2.33 -6.25 -5.82
N LEU A 29 -1.84 -5.39 -4.96
CA LEU A 29 -1.15 -5.75 -3.74
C LEU A 29 -2.14 -5.72 -2.58
N GLY A 30 -2.09 -6.74 -1.73
CA GLY A 30 -2.96 -6.87 -0.58
C GLY A 30 -3.97 -8.01 -0.64
N PRO A 31 -4.61 -8.30 0.51
CA PRO A 31 -5.69 -9.27 0.60
C PRO A 31 -6.97 -8.81 -0.10
N ASP A 32 -7.84 -9.76 -0.39
CA ASP A 32 -9.24 -9.53 -0.73
C ASP A 32 -10.07 -9.14 0.51
N SER A 33 -11.14 -8.38 0.29
CA SER A 33 -12.13 -8.14 1.35
C SER A 33 -12.85 -9.45 1.71
N GLY A 34 -12.96 -9.74 2.99
CA GLY A 34 -13.54 -10.99 3.51
C GLY A 34 -12.63 -12.21 3.39
N GLU A 35 -11.40 -12.03 2.95
CA GLU A 35 -10.47 -13.14 2.76
C GLU A 35 -9.93 -13.69 4.09
N ARG A 36 -9.73 -15.01 4.18
CA ARG A 36 -8.97 -15.60 5.29
C ARG A 36 -7.52 -15.15 5.21
N VAL A 37 -7.02 -14.59 6.31
CA VAL A 37 -5.66 -14.05 6.37
C VAL A 37 -4.61 -15.12 6.08
N ALA A 38 -4.80 -16.34 6.58
CA ALA A 38 -3.90 -17.46 6.26
C ALA A 38 -3.79 -17.72 4.75
N GLY A 39 -4.90 -17.64 4.01
CA GLY A 39 -4.89 -17.82 2.55
C GLY A 39 -4.15 -16.69 1.83
N TYR A 40 -4.26 -15.46 2.33
CA TYR A 40 -3.49 -14.33 1.81
C TYR A 40 -1.99 -14.52 2.04
N LEU A 41 -1.59 -14.90 3.25
CA LEU A 41 -0.19 -15.10 3.61
C LEU A 41 0.47 -16.20 2.77
N GLU A 42 -0.25 -17.30 2.49
CA GLU A 42 0.20 -18.36 1.59
C GLU A 42 0.45 -17.83 0.16
N ARG A 43 -0.52 -17.10 -0.43
CA ARG A 43 -0.36 -16.51 -1.77
C ARG A 43 0.75 -15.47 -1.82
N ALA A 44 0.88 -14.65 -0.77
CA ALA A 44 1.97 -13.68 -0.65
C ALA A 44 3.32 -14.41 -0.68
N HIS A 45 3.47 -15.50 0.09
CA HIS A 45 4.68 -16.30 0.07
C HIS A 45 4.96 -16.93 -1.30
N GLU A 46 3.95 -17.51 -1.95
CA GLU A 46 4.07 -18.12 -3.28
C GLU A 46 4.54 -17.11 -4.34
N SER A 47 4.12 -15.84 -4.23
CA SER A 47 4.51 -14.77 -5.16
C SER A 47 6.02 -14.47 -5.17
N LEU A 48 6.76 -14.92 -4.16
CA LEU A 48 8.22 -14.78 -4.06
C LEU A 48 9.00 -15.94 -4.71
N SER A 49 8.29 -16.93 -5.26
CA SER A 49 8.90 -18.06 -5.98
C SER A 49 9.55 -17.61 -7.30
N GLY A 50 10.43 -18.45 -7.84
CA GLY A 50 11.19 -18.16 -9.06
C GLY A 50 12.64 -17.76 -8.79
N ALA A 51 13.38 -17.44 -9.84
CA ALA A 51 14.81 -17.14 -9.77
C ALA A 51 15.23 -15.95 -10.65
N ASP A 52 14.27 -15.23 -11.23
CA ASP A 52 14.60 -14.04 -12.01
C ASP A 52 15.12 -12.91 -11.11
N THR A 53 15.83 -11.99 -11.74
CA THR A 53 16.44 -10.82 -11.09
C THR A 53 15.73 -9.53 -11.45
N ALA A 54 14.57 -9.60 -12.11
CA ALA A 54 13.82 -8.41 -12.48
C ALA A 54 13.26 -7.73 -11.22
N PRO A 55 13.41 -6.40 -11.06
CA PRO A 55 12.83 -5.70 -9.93
C PRO A 55 11.30 -5.72 -10.00
N ARG A 56 10.65 -6.12 -8.90
CA ARG A 56 9.19 -6.20 -8.78
C ARG A 56 8.70 -5.20 -7.75
N TRP A 57 7.50 -4.67 -7.98
CA TRP A 57 6.77 -3.97 -6.92
C TRP A 57 6.23 -5.00 -5.93
N ALA A 58 6.30 -4.68 -4.65
CA ALA A 58 5.85 -5.56 -3.59
C ALA A 58 5.22 -4.78 -2.44
N LEU A 59 4.31 -5.45 -1.73
CA LEU A 59 3.76 -4.99 -0.46
C LEU A 59 4.43 -5.76 0.66
N ALA A 60 5.13 -5.05 1.53
CA ALA A 60 5.64 -5.60 2.77
C ALA A 60 4.71 -5.17 3.91
N THR A 61 4.13 -6.15 4.59
CA THR A 61 3.26 -5.94 5.75
C THR A 61 4.07 -6.17 7.02
N ALA A 62 4.00 -5.22 7.94
CA ALA A 62 4.65 -5.36 9.23
C ALA A 62 3.86 -6.29 10.16
N SER A 63 4.56 -7.06 10.99
CA SER A 63 3.97 -7.93 12.03
C SER A 63 3.26 -7.10 13.10
N THR A 64 3.86 -5.97 13.45
CA THR A 64 3.29 -4.92 14.31
C THR A 64 3.62 -3.58 13.68
N ALA A 65 2.88 -2.52 14.03
CA ALA A 65 3.18 -1.19 13.52
C ALA A 65 4.62 -0.76 13.87
N LEU A 66 5.30 -0.15 12.90
CA LEU A 66 6.71 0.22 12.95
C LEU A 66 6.89 1.73 13.18
N THR A 67 8.00 2.10 13.82
CA THR A 67 8.49 3.48 13.86
C THR A 67 9.14 3.87 12.55
N THR A 68 9.29 5.17 12.29
CA THR A 68 10.00 5.68 11.10
C THR A 68 11.44 5.16 11.01
N ASP A 69 12.17 5.11 12.14
CA ASP A 69 13.53 4.58 12.17
C ASP A 69 13.59 3.08 11.83
N ALA A 70 12.67 2.28 12.35
CA ALA A 70 12.58 0.86 12.00
C ALA A 70 12.29 0.65 10.51
N VAL A 71 11.45 1.51 9.91
CA VAL A 71 11.18 1.47 8.46
C VAL A 71 12.44 1.79 7.64
N VAL A 72 13.24 2.78 8.07
CA VAL A 72 14.51 3.14 7.42
C VAL A 72 15.49 1.95 7.48
N ASP A 73 15.64 1.32 8.64
CA ASP A 73 16.58 0.22 8.86
C ASP A 73 16.16 -1.06 8.13
N ILE A 74 14.87 -1.35 8.11
CA ILE A 74 14.32 -2.53 7.43
C ILE A 74 14.34 -2.37 5.91
N GLY A 75 14.03 -1.17 5.42
CA GLY A 75 14.01 -0.81 4.01
C GLY A 75 15.38 -0.55 3.39
N ALA A 76 16.47 -0.64 4.15
CA ALA A 76 17.82 -0.33 3.67
C ALA A 76 18.15 -1.12 2.39
N GLY A 77 18.48 -0.40 1.31
CA GLY A 77 18.81 -0.98 0.01
C GLY A 77 17.62 -1.32 -0.90
N LEU A 78 16.38 -1.10 -0.43
CA LEU A 78 15.15 -1.19 -1.23
C LEU A 78 14.62 0.20 -1.55
N ARG A 79 13.93 0.33 -2.69
CA ARG A 79 13.18 1.56 -2.98
C ARG A 79 11.81 1.47 -2.32
N ILE A 80 11.61 2.18 -1.22
CA ILE A 80 10.28 2.44 -0.67
C ILE A 80 9.62 3.55 -1.49
N SER A 81 8.45 3.28 -2.06
CA SER A 81 7.67 4.24 -2.84
C SER A 81 6.43 4.74 -2.11
N GLN A 82 5.94 3.99 -1.13
CA GLN A 82 4.82 4.40 -0.26
C GLN A 82 5.00 3.84 1.14
N VAL A 83 4.59 4.61 2.14
CA VAL A 83 4.39 4.15 3.52
C VAL A 83 2.92 4.32 3.85
N LEU A 84 2.31 3.25 4.35
CA LEU A 84 0.91 3.23 4.75
C LEU A 84 0.86 3.23 6.28
N TYR A 85 0.27 4.29 6.83
CA TYR A 85 0.12 4.49 8.26
C TYR A 85 -1.28 4.10 8.71
N HIS A 86 -1.36 3.42 9.85
CA HIS A 86 -2.60 3.09 10.53
C HIS A 86 -2.40 3.31 12.02
N VAL A 87 -3.30 4.11 12.63
CA VAL A 87 -3.22 4.47 14.04
C VAL A 87 -4.43 3.84 14.73
N PRO A 88 -4.28 2.66 15.34
CA PRO A 88 -5.42 1.94 15.88
C PRO A 88 -6.01 2.67 17.09
N ILE A 89 -7.35 2.70 17.14
CA ILE A 89 -8.14 3.14 18.29
C ILE A 89 -9.14 2.02 18.56
N ASP A 90 -9.23 1.59 19.81
CA ASP A 90 -10.07 0.46 20.18
C ASP A 90 -11.53 0.70 19.75
N ARG A 91 -12.08 -0.27 18.99
CA ARG A 91 -13.45 -0.24 18.44
C ARG A 91 -13.80 1.02 17.63
N VAL A 92 -12.82 1.69 17.04
CA VAL A 92 -13.05 2.82 16.13
C VAL A 92 -12.42 2.51 14.78
N TYR A 93 -13.21 2.66 13.73
CA TYR A 93 -12.68 2.52 12.37
C TYR A 93 -11.72 3.68 12.08
N THR A 94 -10.45 3.35 11.89
CA THR A 94 -9.40 4.34 11.59
C THR A 94 -8.89 4.13 10.16
N PRO A 95 -8.92 5.17 9.31
CA PRO A 95 -8.51 5.04 7.92
C PRO A 95 -7.00 4.82 7.83
N VAL A 96 -6.57 4.15 6.74
CA VAL A 96 -5.16 4.04 6.40
C VAL A 96 -4.71 5.27 5.62
N ILE A 97 -3.68 5.95 6.10
CA ILE A 97 -3.09 7.11 5.44
C ILE A 97 -1.94 6.63 4.55
N THR A 98 -2.10 6.74 3.23
CA THR A 98 -1.05 6.38 2.27
C THR A 98 -0.22 7.59 1.92
N VAL A 99 1.07 7.55 2.22
CA VAL A 99 2.02 8.62 1.89
C VAL A 99 2.95 8.16 0.77
N PRO A 100 2.96 8.82 -0.40
CA PRO A 100 3.97 8.56 -1.42
C PRO A 100 5.34 9.07 -0.97
N VAL A 101 6.37 8.28 -1.23
CA VAL A 101 7.75 8.57 -0.81
C VAL A 101 8.64 8.70 -2.05
N PRO A 102 9.10 9.92 -2.38
CA PRO A 102 10.17 10.15 -3.33
C PRO A 102 11.44 9.37 -2.95
N ALA A 103 12.36 9.18 -3.91
CA ALA A 103 13.62 8.49 -3.60
C ALA A 103 14.43 9.28 -2.56
N GLY A 104 15.01 8.56 -1.59
CA GLY A 104 15.90 9.14 -0.58
C GLY A 104 15.41 8.91 0.85
N THR A 105 16.35 8.82 1.79
CA THR A 105 16.07 8.58 3.21
C THR A 105 15.38 9.78 3.88
N ASP A 106 15.68 11.01 3.45
CA ASP A 106 15.07 12.20 4.05
C ASP A 106 13.58 12.30 3.73
N ALA A 107 13.19 11.93 2.50
CA ALA A 107 11.78 11.83 2.12
C ALA A 107 11.05 10.76 2.93
N LEU A 108 11.71 9.63 3.21
CA LEU A 108 11.16 8.58 4.05
C LEU A 108 10.99 9.04 5.51
N ARG A 109 11.97 9.75 6.07
CA ARG A 109 11.87 10.34 7.42
C ARG A 109 10.76 11.39 7.53
N ALA A 110 10.49 12.13 6.46
CA ALA A 110 9.42 13.13 6.42
C ALA A 110 8.02 12.53 6.20
N ALA A 111 7.91 11.23 5.87
CA ALA A 111 6.65 10.61 5.49
C ALA A 111 5.61 10.64 6.63
N GLN A 112 6.03 10.42 7.87
CA GLN A 112 5.12 10.44 9.02
C GLN A 112 4.58 11.83 9.31
N ALA A 113 5.42 12.86 9.22
CA ALA A 113 4.99 14.25 9.33
C ALA A 113 4.01 14.63 8.20
N THR A 114 4.22 14.09 7.00
CA THR A 114 3.29 14.27 5.87
C THR A 114 1.94 13.62 6.15
N ALA A 115 1.93 12.42 6.74
CA ALA A 115 0.69 11.75 7.17
C ALA A 115 -0.05 12.58 8.23
N ALA A 116 0.69 13.13 9.21
CA ALA A 116 0.13 13.99 10.24
C ALA A 116 -0.53 15.25 9.63
N GLY A 117 0.19 15.95 8.75
CA GLY A 117 -0.32 17.13 8.05
C GLY A 117 -1.54 16.83 7.15
N ALA A 118 -1.64 15.62 6.58
CA ALA A 118 -2.83 15.21 5.86
C ALA A 118 -4.05 15.12 6.79
N MET A 119 -3.87 14.66 8.03
CA MET A 119 -4.93 14.60 9.05
C MET A 119 -5.30 15.99 9.57
N ASP A 120 -4.32 16.90 9.74
CA ASP A 120 -4.57 18.30 10.10
C ASP A 120 -5.49 19.04 9.12
N HIS A 121 -5.49 18.61 7.85
CA HIS A 121 -6.27 19.21 6.77
C HIS A 121 -7.53 18.44 6.38
N VAL A 122 -7.92 17.40 7.14
CA VAL A 122 -9.18 16.70 6.93
C VAL A 122 -10.34 17.67 7.13
N ARG A 123 -11.16 17.83 6.08
CA ARG A 123 -12.43 18.54 6.16
C ARG A 123 -13.52 17.53 6.52
N ALA A 124 -14.00 17.63 7.76
CA ALA A 124 -15.03 16.76 8.30
C ALA A 124 -16.36 17.51 8.41
N ASP A 125 -17.41 16.91 7.86
CA ASP A 125 -18.78 17.44 7.96
C ASP A 125 -19.40 17.19 9.35
N ASP A 126 -18.92 16.16 10.06
CA ASP A 126 -19.39 15.77 11.38
C ASP A 126 -18.30 15.87 12.47
N ASP A 127 -18.77 15.96 13.72
CA ASP A 127 -17.93 16.16 14.89
C ASP A 127 -17.10 14.92 15.28
N ARG A 128 -17.61 13.72 15.00
CA ARG A 128 -16.90 12.46 15.26
C ARG A 128 -15.67 12.38 14.36
N THR A 129 -15.83 12.58 13.05
CA THR A 129 -14.73 12.57 12.08
C THR A 129 -13.70 13.66 12.38
N ARG A 130 -14.14 14.86 12.82
CA ARG A 130 -13.22 15.95 13.19
C ARG A 130 -12.35 15.59 14.41
N ARG A 131 -12.96 15.03 15.47
CA ARG A 131 -12.21 14.54 16.63
C ARG A 131 -11.27 13.40 16.26
N LEU A 132 -11.73 12.47 15.42
CA LEU A 132 -10.91 11.36 14.95
C LEU A 132 -9.65 11.88 14.26
N ALA A 133 -9.80 12.78 13.28
CA ALA A 133 -8.68 13.37 12.56
C ALA A 133 -7.68 14.06 13.50
N ALA A 134 -8.17 14.79 14.51
CA ALA A 134 -7.32 15.44 15.52
C ALA A 134 -6.49 14.44 16.34
N VAL A 135 -7.10 13.34 16.79
CA VAL A 135 -6.39 12.26 17.51
C VAL A 135 -5.35 11.59 16.62
N LEU A 136 -5.69 11.31 15.36
CA LEU A 136 -4.76 10.71 14.40
C LEU A 136 -3.57 11.63 14.14
N ALA A 137 -3.83 12.93 13.90
CA ALA A 137 -2.79 13.93 13.70
C ALA A 137 -1.86 14.04 14.92
N ALA A 138 -2.42 14.16 16.12
CA ALA A 138 -1.65 14.27 17.36
C ALA A 138 -0.71 13.07 17.58
N ARG A 139 -1.21 11.84 17.36
CA ARG A 139 -0.40 10.62 17.48
C ARG A 139 0.67 10.50 16.40
N LEU A 140 0.37 10.92 15.16
CA LEU A 140 1.36 10.91 14.08
C LEU A 140 2.47 11.93 14.34
N HIS A 141 2.12 13.15 14.79
CA HIS A 141 3.08 14.19 15.18
C HIS A 141 3.95 13.78 16.37
N SER A 142 3.43 12.98 17.31
CA SER A 142 4.19 12.48 18.45
C SER A 142 5.14 11.33 18.12
N GLY A 143 5.22 10.90 16.86
CA GLY A 143 6.16 9.87 16.43
C GLY A 143 5.71 8.44 16.75
N CYS A 144 4.41 8.17 16.80
CA CYS A 144 3.88 6.83 17.08
C CYS A 144 4.44 5.75 16.13
N ALA A 145 4.57 4.52 16.63
CA ALA A 145 4.81 3.34 15.81
C ALA A 145 3.51 2.99 15.06
N CYS A 146 3.36 3.53 13.86
CA CYS A 146 2.10 3.53 13.12
C CYS A 146 2.26 3.13 11.64
N ALA A 147 3.47 2.87 11.16
CA ALA A 147 3.68 2.38 9.79
C ALA A 147 3.37 0.87 9.74
N VAL A 148 2.37 0.47 8.95
CA VAL A 148 1.86 -0.92 8.92
C VAL A 148 2.17 -1.65 7.62
N ASN A 149 2.27 -0.92 6.51
CA ASN A 149 2.59 -1.51 5.22
C ASN A 149 3.53 -0.59 4.41
N LEU A 150 4.40 -1.20 3.62
CA LEU A 150 5.36 -0.52 2.74
C LEU A 150 5.18 -1.01 1.32
N VAL A 151 5.10 -0.11 0.35
CA VAL A 151 5.25 -0.47 -1.05
C VAL A 151 6.72 -0.31 -1.42
N VAL A 152 7.35 -1.41 -1.80
CA VAL A 152 8.79 -1.49 -2.08
C VAL A 152 9.05 -1.98 -3.50
N ARG A 153 10.23 -1.66 -4.04
CA ARG A 153 10.74 -2.24 -5.27
C ARG A 153 12.09 -2.88 -5.04
N GLY A 154 12.23 -4.14 -5.46
CA GLY A 154 13.45 -4.92 -5.33
C GLY A 154 13.41 -6.22 -6.13
N THR A 155 14.55 -6.90 -6.23
CA THR A 155 14.62 -8.24 -6.82
C THR A 155 14.01 -9.27 -5.87
N LEU A 156 13.61 -10.44 -6.39
CA LEU A 156 13.08 -11.53 -5.55
C LEU A 156 14.03 -11.91 -4.40
N ALA A 157 15.34 -11.88 -4.62
CA ALA A 157 16.33 -12.14 -3.56
C ALA A 157 16.26 -11.10 -2.43
N GLN A 158 16.17 -9.80 -2.77
CA GLN A 158 16.02 -8.74 -1.77
C GLN A 158 14.68 -8.83 -1.04
N LEU A 159 13.59 -9.14 -1.77
CA LEU A 159 12.25 -9.29 -1.19
C LEU A 159 12.16 -10.49 -0.24
N ARG A 160 12.83 -11.62 -0.54
CA ARG A 160 12.95 -12.74 0.40
C ARG A 160 13.77 -12.37 1.63
N GLY A 161 14.85 -11.62 1.47
CA GLY A 161 15.61 -11.10 2.60
C GLY A 161 14.80 -10.18 3.51
N LEU A 162 13.88 -9.40 2.92
CA LEU A 162 12.90 -8.61 3.68
C LEU A 162 11.89 -9.53 4.40
N ALA A 163 11.36 -10.54 3.71
CA ALA A 163 10.40 -11.49 4.26
C ALA A 163 10.97 -12.38 5.38
N SER A 164 12.29 -12.55 5.47
CA SER A 164 12.94 -13.29 6.56
C SER A 164 13.13 -12.48 7.84
N ARG A 165 12.75 -11.20 7.86
CA ARG A 165 12.82 -10.36 9.07
C ARG A 165 11.61 -10.62 9.97
N ASN A 166 11.83 -10.68 11.28
CA ASN A 166 10.76 -10.98 12.26
C ASN A 166 9.68 -9.88 12.32
N GLU A 167 10.07 -8.65 12.00
CA GLU A 167 9.21 -7.49 11.94
C GLU A 167 8.27 -7.50 10.73
N ILE A 168 8.50 -8.38 9.75
CA ILE A 168 7.73 -8.48 8.52
C ILE A 168 6.86 -9.74 8.55
N ARG A 169 5.54 -9.52 8.46
CA ARG A 169 4.53 -10.58 8.47
C ARG A 169 4.42 -11.26 7.12
N SER A 170 4.51 -10.48 6.05
CA SER A 170 4.39 -10.97 4.68
C SER A 170 5.04 -10.00 3.71
N VAL A 171 5.53 -10.55 2.60
CA VAL A 171 5.90 -9.79 1.41
C VAL A 171 5.19 -10.41 0.23
N GLN A 172 4.35 -9.64 -0.46
CA GLN A 172 3.71 -10.05 -1.71
C GLN A 172 4.35 -9.30 -2.86
N ALA A 173 4.88 -10.00 -3.87
CA ALA A 173 5.43 -9.41 -5.08
C ALA A 173 4.42 -9.47 -6.24
N LEU A 174 4.38 -8.41 -7.04
CA LEU A 174 3.69 -8.42 -8.32
C LEU A 174 4.52 -9.11 -9.42
N PRO A 175 3.89 -9.45 -10.55
CA PRO A 175 4.59 -9.77 -11.80
C PRO A 175 5.60 -8.68 -12.21
N PRO A 176 6.65 -9.02 -12.99
CA PRO A 176 7.72 -8.08 -13.34
C PRO A 176 7.28 -6.98 -14.32
N ASP A 177 6.17 -7.16 -15.04
CA ASP A 177 5.56 -6.20 -15.96
C ASP A 177 4.65 -5.18 -15.26
N ALA A 178 4.37 -5.35 -13.96
CA ALA A 178 3.58 -4.41 -13.18
C ALA A 178 4.23 -3.01 -13.15
N SER A 179 3.43 -2.01 -13.53
CA SER A 179 3.88 -0.62 -13.66
C SER A 179 3.56 0.21 -12.42
N ALA A 180 4.46 1.13 -12.07
CA ALA A 180 4.26 2.03 -10.93
C ALA A 180 2.98 2.86 -11.09
N GLY A 181 2.13 2.90 -10.05
CA GLY A 181 0.87 3.65 -10.07
C GLY A 181 -0.25 3.02 -10.91
N ALA A 182 -0.03 1.82 -11.47
CA ALA A 182 -1.02 1.09 -12.26
C ALA A 182 -1.56 -0.18 -11.55
N PHE A 183 -1.31 -0.31 -10.25
CA PHE A 183 -1.81 -1.39 -9.40
C PHE A 183 -2.54 -0.81 -8.18
N ALA A 184 -3.53 -1.54 -7.68
CA ALA A 184 -4.21 -1.20 -6.44
C ALA A 184 -3.40 -1.69 -5.21
N VAL A 185 -3.52 -0.99 -4.09
CA VAL A 185 -2.90 -1.38 -2.81
C VAL A 185 -3.98 -1.46 -1.75
N LEU A 186 -4.20 -2.66 -1.20
CA LEU A 186 -5.07 -2.93 -0.06
C LEU A 186 -4.17 -3.36 1.11
N PRO A 187 -4.11 -2.58 2.20
CA PRO A 187 -3.24 -2.92 3.31
C PRO A 187 -3.79 -4.13 4.08
N LEU A 188 -2.90 -5.03 4.51
CA LEU A 188 -3.19 -5.96 5.60
C LEU A 188 -2.83 -5.26 6.91
N LEU A 189 -3.80 -5.10 7.82
CA LEU A 189 -3.58 -4.46 9.11
C LEU A 189 -3.09 -5.47 10.15
N PRO A 190 -2.30 -5.06 11.15
CA PRO A 190 -1.86 -5.96 12.22
C PRO A 190 -3.02 -6.68 12.93
N GLU A 191 -4.15 -6.01 13.12
CA GLU A 191 -5.36 -6.56 13.74
C GLU A 191 -6.14 -7.56 12.86
N HIS A 192 -5.87 -7.61 11.55
CA HIS A 192 -6.42 -8.65 10.68
C HIS A 192 -5.68 -9.97 10.93
N VAL A 193 -6.16 -10.77 11.87
CA VAL A 193 -5.54 -12.04 12.28
C VAL A 193 -6.17 -13.27 11.62
N GLU A 194 -7.51 -13.31 11.51
CA GLU A 194 -8.24 -14.47 10.98
C GLU A 194 -8.85 -14.18 9.60
N VAL A 195 -9.61 -13.09 9.50
CA VAL A 195 -10.30 -12.65 8.28
C VAL A 195 -10.08 -11.16 8.08
N VAL A 196 -9.95 -10.73 6.83
CA VAL A 196 -9.86 -9.32 6.45
C VAL A 196 -11.28 -8.75 6.42
N ALA A 197 -11.72 -8.19 7.54
CA ALA A 197 -13.02 -7.56 7.66
C ALA A 197 -12.91 -6.31 8.55
N PRO A 198 -13.76 -5.29 8.33
CA PRO A 198 -13.83 -4.16 9.25
C PRO A 198 -14.12 -4.62 10.68
N GLY A 199 -13.39 -4.04 11.63
CA GLY A 199 -13.70 -4.19 13.05
C GLY A 199 -14.96 -3.41 13.47
N PRO A 200 -15.39 -3.54 14.74
CA PRO A 200 -16.47 -2.70 15.29
C PRO A 200 -16.08 -1.21 15.27
N ASP A 201 -17.08 -0.34 15.05
CA ASP A 201 -16.94 1.13 15.03
C ASP A 201 -17.94 1.82 15.99
N ASP A 202 -18.07 1.28 17.20
CA ASP A 202 -18.96 1.81 18.25
C ASP A 202 -18.18 2.32 19.48
N GLY A 203 -16.86 2.37 19.38
CA GLY A 203 -15.96 2.90 20.40
C GLY A 203 -16.02 4.42 20.55
N PRO A 204 -15.72 4.94 21.75
CA PRO A 204 -15.54 6.37 21.97
C PRO A 204 -14.24 6.84 21.31
N ILE A 205 -14.25 8.08 20.79
CA ILE A 205 -13.02 8.72 20.34
C ILE A 205 -12.33 9.34 21.56
N PRO A 206 -11.05 9.00 21.84
CA PRO A 206 -10.29 9.62 22.93
C PRO A 206 -10.11 11.12 22.74
N ASP A 207 -9.86 11.84 23.83
CA ASP A 207 -9.33 13.19 23.75
C ASP A 207 -7.86 13.16 23.26
N HIS A 208 -7.42 14.23 22.59
CA HIS A 208 -6.10 14.36 21.96
C HIS A 208 -5.19 15.32 22.72
#